data_AF-A0A2Z5K9B7-F1
#
_entry.id   AF-A0A2Z5K9B7-F1
#
_cell.length_a   1.000
_cell.length_b   1.000
_cell.length_c   1.000
_cell.angle_alpha   90.00
_cell.angle_beta   90.00
_cell.angle_gamma   90.00
#
_symmetry.space_group_name_H-M   'P 1'
#
loop_
_entity.id
_entity.type
_entity.pdbx_description
1 polymer ?
#
loop_
_entity_poly.entity_id
_entity_poly.type
_entity_poly.pdbx_seq_one_letter_code
_entity_poly.pdbx_strand_id
1 'polypeptide(L)'
;MYSAETTLVVPGPRTQSAVSAAPPPPAQWHRVLTLLADISLLIGTRSVWTSAASHRPAVAAVISVCYASILACGVLALVVRRARSLARVDLCVLVTGVTLVLCAWVMLHNGSDEALLTTQAARELAAGRPVYGQPWPWLFGHGVALTPTVTGGYDLTYGYPPLAPLLAAPLLWLGHGGTPATAVSTGALITGTVVLWRMLPAPWRSAATMVCLGFGMLPSYGRLGYPAIVALALLVPVVVRWPRTGEGGGLGAAGLARAACLGAACAAQQLRLVPGAVPAGRDLRRAAR
;
A
#
# COMPACT_ATOMS: atom_id res chain seq x y z
N MET A 1 -72.82 30.44 35.47
CA MET A 1 -72.71 28.96 35.44
C MET A 1 -71.61 28.62 34.46
N TYR A 2 -70.63 27.86 34.93
CA TYR A 2 -69.30 27.68 34.38
C TYR A 2 -69.25 26.69 33.21
N SER A 3 -68.33 27.00 32.30
CA SER A 3 -67.69 26.28 31.19
C SER A 3 -67.88 24.76 31.03
N ALA A 4 -68.16 24.36 29.80
CA ALA A 4 -67.98 22.99 29.30
C ALA A 4 -66.50 22.72 29.02
N GLU A 5 -65.96 21.67 29.63
CA GLU A 5 -64.62 21.13 29.38
C GLU A 5 -64.56 20.46 28.00
N THR A 6 -63.83 21.08 27.07
CA THR A 6 -63.41 20.45 25.82
C THR A 6 -62.17 19.60 26.10
N THR A 7 -62.34 18.28 26.15
CA THR A 7 -61.26 17.32 26.37
C THR A 7 -60.25 17.39 25.21
N LEU A 8 -59.03 17.84 25.51
CA LEU A 8 -57.88 17.83 24.61
C LEU A 8 -57.41 16.39 24.40
N VAL A 9 -57.68 15.83 23.22
CA VAL A 9 -57.11 14.56 22.77
C VAL A 9 -55.62 14.77 22.49
N VAL A 10 -54.77 14.29 23.38
CA VAL A 10 -53.32 14.23 23.19
C VAL A 10 -53.01 13.17 22.12
N PRO A 11 -52.36 13.52 21.00
CA PRO A 11 -51.95 12.52 20.03
C PRO A 11 -50.83 11.68 20.63
N GLY A 12 -51.11 10.40 20.86
CA GLY A 12 -50.12 9.45 21.38
C GLY A 12 -48.86 9.42 20.49
N PRO A 13 -47.68 9.11 21.07
CA PRO A 13 -46.46 8.99 20.32
C PRO A 13 -46.64 7.93 19.23
N ARG A 14 -46.63 8.37 17.97
CA ARG A 14 -46.53 7.47 16.83
C ARG A 14 -45.24 6.70 16.98
N THR A 15 -45.31 5.47 17.50
CA THR A 15 -44.32 4.44 17.22
C THR A 15 -44.29 4.28 15.71
N GLN A 16 -43.38 4.99 15.05
CA GLN A 16 -42.97 4.69 13.69
C GLN A 16 -42.56 3.22 13.70
N SER A 17 -43.44 2.37 13.18
CA SER A 17 -43.06 1.03 12.75
C SER A 17 -41.76 1.20 11.97
N ALA A 18 -40.72 0.49 12.38
CA ALA A 18 -39.50 0.31 11.62
C ALA A 18 -39.85 -0.42 10.32
N VAL A 19 -40.52 0.28 9.41
CA VAL A 19 -40.64 -0.10 8.02
C VAL A 19 -39.21 -0.26 7.56
N SER A 20 -38.87 -1.51 7.24
CA SER A 20 -37.58 -1.95 6.72
C SER A 20 -37.15 -1.01 5.60
N ALA A 21 -36.41 0.05 5.95
CA ALA A 21 -35.94 1.03 4.99
C ALA A 21 -35.03 0.28 4.03
N ALA A 22 -35.40 0.26 2.75
CA ALA A 22 -34.59 -0.37 1.73
C ALA A 22 -33.17 0.19 1.84
N PRO A 23 -32.13 -0.68 1.92
CA PRO A 23 -30.78 -0.22 2.16
C PRO A 23 -30.38 0.79 1.06
N PRO A 24 -29.69 1.88 1.43
CA PRO A 24 -29.42 2.97 0.50
C PRO A 24 -28.67 2.44 -0.73
N PRO A 25 -29.03 2.92 -1.94
CA PRO A 25 -28.31 2.57 -3.15
C PRO A 25 -26.86 3.08 -3.06
N PRO A 26 -25.90 2.41 -3.71
CA PRO A 26 -24.52 2.87 -3.75
C PRO A 26 -24.42 4.23 -4.45
N ALA A 27 -23.57 5.11 -3.92
CA ALA A 27 -23.29 6.39 -4.56
C ALA A 27 -22.65 6.17 -5.95
N GLN A 28 -23.01 6.99 -6.94
CA GLN A 28 -22.54 6.83 -8.31
C GLN A 28 -21.01 6.88 -8.44
N TRP A 29 -20.36 7.75 -7.68
CA TRP A 29 -18.90 7.85 -7.67
C TRP A 29 -18.20 6.60 -7.13
N HIS A 30 -18.83 5.83 -6.23
CA HIS A 30 -18.29 4.55 -5.75
C HIS A 30 -18.24 3.54 -6.90
N ARG A 31 -19.28 3.49 -7.74
CA ARG A 31 -19.28 2.65 -8.96
C ARG A 31 -18.18 3.07 -9.92
N VAL A 32 -18.02 4.37 -10.14
CA VAL A 32 -16.97 4.91 -11.01
C VAL A 32 -15.58 4.49 -10.50
N LEU A 33 -15.29 4.64 -9.21
CA LEU A 33 -14.01 4.20 -8.63
C LEU A 33 -13.80 2.69 -8.76
N THR A 34 -14.84 1.89 -8.60
CA THR A 34 -14.77 0.43 -8.77
C THR A 34 -14.43 0.07 -10.21
N LEU A 35 -15.10 0.70 -11.18
CA LEU A 35 -14.86 0.50 -12.61
C LEU A 35 -13.46 0.97 -13.03
N LEU A 36 -13.02 2.11 -12.53
CA LEU A 36 -11.67 2.61 -12.82
C LEU A 36 -10.60 1.68 -12.24
N ALA A 37 -10.80 1.15 -11.04
CA ALA A 37 -9.93 0.12 -10.47
C ALA A 37 -9.91 -1.14 -11.35
N ASP A 38 -11.07 -1.61 -11.78
CA ASP A 38 -11.22 -2.82 -12.59
C ASP A 38 -10.55 -2.68 -13.98
N ILE A 39 -10.81 -1.56 -14.68
CA ILE A 39 -10.17 -1.22 -15.95
C ILE A 39 -8.66 -1.06 -15.78
N SER A 40 -8.19 -0.44 -14.69
CA SER A 40 -6.75 -0.28 -14.46
C SER A 40 -6.03 -1.62 -14.34
N LEU A 41 -6.65 -2.63 -13.71
CA LEU A 41 -6.09 -3.99 -13.64
C LEU A 41 -5.97 -4.62 -15.03
N LEU A 42 -6.93 -4.38 -15.92
CA LEU A 42 -6.94 -4.93 -17.29
C LEU A 42 -5.75 -4.45 -18.15
N ILE A 43 -5.28 -3.23 -17.93
CA ILE A 43 -4.20 -2.64 -18.74
C ILE A 43 -2.88 -3.40 -18.53
N GLY A 44 -2.59 -3.80 -17.29
CA GLY A 44 -1.31 -4.42 -16.91
C GLY A 44 -1.21 -5.93 -17.16
N THR A 45 -2.31 -6.62 -17.46
CA THR A 45 -2.35 -8.10 -17.49
C THR A 45 -1.83 -8.73 -18.78
N ARG A 46 -1.94 -8.03 -19.92
CA ARG A 46 -1.67 -8.62 -21.23
C ARG A 46 -0.23 -9.09 -21.39
N SER A 47 0.74 -8.25 -21.01
CA SER A 47 2.17 -8.55 -21.18
C SER A 47 2.62 -9.76 -20.35
N VAL A 48 2.16 -9.82 -19.10
CA VAL A 48 2.46 -10.94 -18.18
C VAL A 48 1.83 -12.23 -18.68
N TRP A 49 0.59 -12.17 -19.16
CA TRP A 49 -0.10 -13.33 -19.73
C TRP A 49 0.64 -13.89 -20.95
N THR A 50 1.06 -13.03 -21.90
CA THR A 50 1.77 -13.48 -23.11
C THR A 50 3.10 -14.16 -22.79
N SER A 51 3.82 -13.69 -21.76
CA SER A 51 5.05 -14.32 -21.29
C SER A 51 4.78 -15.64 -20.56
N ALA A 52 3.74 -15.68 -19.73
CA ALA A 52 3.37 -16.88 -18.98
C ALA A 52 2.84 -18.01 -19.89
N ALA A 53 2.09 -17.69 -20.94
CA ALA A 53 1.49 -18.70 -21.82
C ALA A 53 2.52 -19.62 -22.49
N SER A 54 3.71 -19.11 -22.77
CA SER A 54 4.80 -19.86 -23.41
C SER A 54 5.65 -20.65 -22.41
N HIS A 55 5.88 -20.13 -21.20
CA HIS A 55 6.87 -20.69 -20.27
C HIS A 55 6.27 -21.33 -19.00
N ARG A 56 5.07 -20.91 -18.60
CA ARG A 56 4.39 -21.35 -17.36
C ARG A 56 2.86 -21.36 -17.54
N PRO A 57 2.29 -22.39 -18.20
CA PRO A 57 0.87 -22.42 -18.56
C PRO A 57 -0.06 -22.37 -17.34
N ALA A 58 0.35 -22.90 -16.19
CA ALA A 58 -0.41 -22.79 -14.95
C ALA A 58 -0.60 -21.33 -14.50
N VAL A 59 0.44 -20.48 -14.63
CA VAL A 59 0.35 -19.05 -14.31
C VAL A 59 -0.55 -18.34 -15.33
N ALA A 60 -0.45 -18.70 -16.62
CA ALA A 60 -1.33 -18.17 -17.64
C ALA A 60 -2.81 -18.51 -17.38
N ALA A 61 -3.11 -19.74 -16.94
CA ALA A 61 -4.46 -20.16 -16.58
C ALA A 61 -5.03 -19.33 -15.41
N VAL A 62 -4.23 -19.07 -14.37
CA VAL A 62 -4.64 -18.20 -13.25
C VAL A 62 -4.92 -16.78 -13.74
N ILE A 63 -4.05 -16.23 -14.60
CA ILE A 63 -4.27 -14.89 -15.17
C ILE A 63 -5.55 -14.86 -16.04
N SER A 64 -5.85 -15.92 -16.79
CA SER A 64 -7.10 -16.05 -17.55
C SER A 64 -8.33 -16.04 -16.64
N VAL A 65 -8.27 -16.71 -15.48
CA VAL A 65 -9.34 -16.63 -14.45
C VAL A 65 -9.47 -15.21 -13.90
N CYS A 66 -8.35 -14.51 -13.67
CA CYS A 66 -8.38 -13.10 -13.27
C CYS A 66 -9.03 -12.21 -14.35
N TYR A 67 -8.79 -12.45 -15.64
CA TYR A 67 -9.48 -11.74 -16.73
C TYR A 67 -10.99 -11.93 -16.67
N ALA A 68 -11.47 -13.16 -16.47
CA ALA A 68 -12.89 -13.43 -16.30
C ALA A 68 -13.46 -12.73 -15.05
N SER A 69 -12.70 -12.71 -13.96
CA SER A 69 -13.04 -12.01 -12.71
C SER A 69 -13.19 -10.50 -12.93
N ILE A 70 -12.27 -9.86 -13.67
CA ILE A 70 -12.33 -8.44 -14.03
C ILE A 70 -13.63 -8.16 -14.80
N LEU A 71 -13.88 -8.89 -15.90
CA LEU A 71 -15.09 -8.68 -16.70
C LEU A 71 -16.38 -8.85 -15.89
N ALA A 72 -16.44 -9.87 -15.03
CA ALA A 72 -17.57 -10.08 -14.13
C ALA A 72 -17.71 -8.94 -13.10
N CYS A 73 -16.62 -8.47 -12.51
CA CYS A 73 -16.60 -7.35 -11.57
C CYS A 73 -17.06 -6.05 -12.23
N GLY A 74 -16.62 -5.76 -13.45
CA GLY A 74 -17.05 -4.59 -14.22
C GLY A 74 -18.56 -4.59 -14.46
N VAL A 75 -19.14 -5.73 -14.88
CA VAL A 75 -20.60 -5.87 -15.02
C VAL A 75 -21.30 -5.70 -13.67
N LEU A 76 -20.81 -6.36 -12.62
CA LEU A 76 -21.38 -6.28 -11.27
C LEU A 76 -21.34 -4.87 -10.69
N ALA A 77 -20.28 -4.11 -10.94
CA ALA A 77 -20.16 -2.71 -10.51
C ALA A 77 -21.26 -1.82 -11.10
N LEU A 78 -21.76 -2.14 -12.30
CA LEU A 78 -22.86 -1.45 -12.96
C LEU A 78 -24.24 -1.90 -12.45
N VAL A 79 -24.45 -3.21 -12.26
CA VAL A 79 -25.81 -3.76 -12.02
C VAL A 79 -26.18 -3.88 -10.55
N VAL A 80 -25.21 -3.96 -9.63
CA VAL A 80 -25.48 -4.18 -8.21
C VAL A 80 -26.28 -3.02 -7.61
N ARG A 81 -27.37 -3.31 -6.90
CA ARG A 81 -28.27 -2.30 -6.34
C ARG A 81 -27.99 -1.90 -4.89
N ARG A 82 -27.16 -2.67 -4.17
CA ARG A 82 -26.90 -2.48 -2.73
C ARG A 82 -25.45 -2.07 -2.47
N ALA A 83 -25.23 -1.07 -1.62
CA ALA A 83 -23.89 -0.62 -1.24
C ALA A 83 -23.01 -1.74 -0.64
N ARG A 84 -23.58 -2.63 0.18
CA ARG A 84 -22.86 -3.79 0.75
C ARG A 84 -22.37 -4.77 -0.32
N SER A 85 -23.16 -4.97 -1.38
CA SER A 85 -22.79 -5.85 -2.48
C SER A 85 -21.69 -5.21 -3.33
N LEU A 86 -21.73 -3.90 -3.54
CA LEU A 86 -20.66 -3.20 -4.25
C LEU A 86 -19.33 -3.25 -3.46
N ALA A 87 -19.39 -3.14 -2.13
CA ALA A 87 -18.22 -3.34 -1.28
C ALA A 87 -17.63 -4.76 -1.34
N ARG A 88 -18.43 -5.79 -1.70
CA ARG A 88 -17.93 -7.14 -1.97
C ARG A 88 -17.28 -7.24 -3.34
N VAL A 89 -17.79 -6.51 -4.33
CA VAL A 89 -17.12 -6.37 -5.64
C VAL A 89 -15.76 -5.72 -5.45
N ASP A 90 -15.66 -4.64 -4.66
CA ASP A 90 -14.36 -4.00 -4.33
C ASP A 90 -13.34 -4.98 -3.74
N LEU A 91 -13.80 -5.91 -2.89
CA LEU A 91 -12.95 -6.95 -2.32
C LEU A 91 -12.50 -7.95 -3.39
N CYS A 92 -13.39 -8.34 -4.31
CA CYS A 92 -13.06 -9.22 -5.42
C CYS A 92 -12.03 -8.56 -6.36
N VAL A 93 -12.19 -7.27 -6.65
CA VAL A 93 -11.23 -6.47 -7.43
C VAL A 93 -9.87 -6.41 -6.72
N LEU A 94 -9.85 -6.21 -5.39
CA LEU A 94 -8.60 -6.26 -4.59
C LEU A 94 -7.92 -7.63 -4.69
N VAL A 95 -8.65 -8.72 -4.45
CA VAL A 95 -8.10 -10.10 -4.50
C VAL A 95 -7.57 -10.42 -5.90
N THR A 96 -8.30 -10.01 -6.93
CA THR A 96 -7.88 -10.16 -8.34
C THR A 96 -6.58 -9.40 -8.59
N GLY A 97 -6.48 -8.13 -8.15
CA GLY A 97 -5.27 -7.33 -8.27
C GLY A 97 -4.07 -7.94 -7.53
N VAL A 98 -4.26 -8.41 -6.30
CA VAL A 98 -3.19 -9.09 -5.53
C VAL A 98 -2.70 -10.34 -6.27
N THR A 99 -3.63 -11.15 -6.76
CA THR A 99 -3.29 -12.37 -7.52
C THR A 99 -2.48 -12.04 -8.77
N LEU A 100 -2.89 -11.00 -9.52
CA LEU A 100 -2.15 -10.55 -10.70
C LEU A 100 -0.74 -10.06 -10.37
N VAL A 101 -0.56 -9.31 -9.27
CA VAL A 101 0.76 -8.88 -8.80
C VAL A 101 1.64 -10.08 -8.44
N LEU A 102 1.08 -11.08 -7.76
CA LEU A 102 1.81 -12.31 -7.42
C LEU A 102 2.18 -13.11 -8.67
N CYS A 103 1.27 -13.28 -9.63
CA CYS A 103 1.57 -13.92 -10.91
C CYS A 103 2.69 -13.19 -11.65
N ALA A 104 2.64 -11.85 -11.69
CA ALA A 104 3.69 -11.05 -12.32
C ALA A 104 5.03 -11.19 -11.59
N TRP A 105 5.04 -11.23 -10.26
CA TRP A 105 6.25 -11.47 -9.47
C TRP A 105 6.83 -12.85 -9.75
N VAL A 106 6.02 -13.92 -9.74
CA VAL A 106 6.47 -15.28 -10.08
C VAL A 106 7.16 -15.32 -11.45
N MET A 107 6.66 -14.56 -12.43
CA MET A 107 7.26 -14.48 -13.76
C MET A 107 8.51 -13.58 -13.83
N LEU A 108 8.60 -12.53 -13.02
CA LEU A 108 9.54 -11.42 -13.17
C LEU A 108 10.15 -10.94 -11.82
N HIS A 109 10.68 -11.87 -11.01
CA HIS A 109 11.22 -11.56 -9.66
C HIS A 109 12.74 -11.34 -9.61
N ASN A 110 13.43 -11.30 -10.75
CA ASN A 110 14.89 -11.17 -10.79
C ASN A 110 15.41 -9.90 -10.09
N GLY A 111 14.59 -8.84 -10.05
CA GLY A 111 14.91 -7.58 -9.38
C GLY A 111 15.81 -6.65 -10.19
N SER A 112 16.07 -5.46 -9.65
CA SER A 112 17.08 -4.53 -10.16
C SER A 112 18.44 -4.78 -9.52
N ASP A 113 19.42 -3.96 -9.89
CA ASP A 113 20.69 -3.83 -9.19
C ASP A 113 20.53 -3.51 -7.69
N GLU A 114 19.56 -2.66 -7.33
CA GLU A 114 19.24 -2.38 -5.92
C GLU A 114 18.80 -3.64 -5.17
N ALA A 115 18.03 -4.52 -5.82
CA ALA A 115 17.59 -5.78 -5.22
C ALA A 115 18.77 -6.75 -5.02
N LEU A 116 19.71 -6.78 -5.97
CA LEU A 116 20.94 -7.56 -5.87
C LEU A 116 21.80 -7.07 -4.71
N LEU A 117 22.06 -5.76 -4.64
CA LEU A 117 22.80 -5.14 -3.54
C LEU A 117 22.14 -5.40 -2.18
N THR A 118 20.83 -5.23 -2.08
CA THR A 118 20.08 -5.44 -0.83
C THR A 118 20.08 -6.90 -0.41
N THR A 119 19.97 -7.83 -1.36
CA THR A 119 20.05 -9.26 -1.05
C THR A 119 21.45 -9.66 -0.60
N GLN A 120 22.50 -9.11 -1.23
CA GLN A 120 23.86 -9.37 -0.79
C GLN A 120 24.11 -8.80 0.61
N ALA A 121 23.66 -7.58 0.89
CA ALA A 121 23.70 -7.00 2.22
C ALA A 121 23.01 -7.89 3.26
N ALA A 122 21.83 -8.43 2.94
CA ALA A 122 21.12 -9.36 3.80
C ALA A 122 21.92 -10.63 4.11
N ARG A 123 22.64 -11.19 3.12
CA ARG A 123 23.52 -12.36 3.31
C ARG A 123 24.69 -12.06 4.22
N GLU A 124 25.38 -10.94 4.00
CA GLU A 124 26.52 -10.55 4.83
C GLU A 124 26.07 -10.28 6.29
N LEU A 125 24.92 -9.60 6.49
CA LEU A 125 24.33 -9.40 7.81
C LEU A 125 23.99 -10.75 8.48
N ALA A 126 23.36 -11.67 7.76
CA ALA A 126 23.03 -13.00 8.30
C ALA A 126 24.29 -13.82 8.65
N ALA A 127 25.40 -13.59 7.95
CA ALA A 127 26.71 -14.18 8.23
C ALA A 127 27.48 -13.46 9.36
N GLY A 128 26.91 -12.40 9.98
CA GLY A 128 27.55 -11.62 11.03
C GLY A 128 28.69 -10.71 10.54
N ARG A 129 28.76 -10.43 9.23
CA ARG A 129 29.81 -9.62 8.62
C ARG A 129 29.39 -8.15 8.52
N PRO A 130 30.34 -7.20 8.61
CA PRO A 130 30.04 -5.78 8.51
C PRO A 130 29.61 -5.42 7.08
N VAL A 131 28.50 -4.68 6.98
CA VAL A 131 27.96 -4.16 5.71
C VAL A 131 28.29 -2.69 5.50
N TYR A 132 28.10 -1.88 6.54
CA TYR A 132 28.24 -0.43 6.46
C TYR A 132 29.70 0.02 6.52
N GLY A 133 30.04 1.00 5.68
CA GLY A 133 31.41 1.52 5.57
C GLY A 133 32.39 0.57 4.88
N GLN A 134 31.91 -0.53 4.29
CA GLN A 134 32.72 -1.50 3.57
C GLN A 134 32.52 -1.34 2.06
N PRO A 135 33.60 -1.27 1.27
CA PRO A 135 33.51 -1.25 -0.19
C PRO A 135 33.30 -2.66 -0.73
N TRP A 136 32.42 -2.82 -1.73
CA TRP A 136 32.12 -4.08 -2.40
C TRP A 136 32.43 -4.04 -3.90
N PRO A 137 33.68 -3.76 -4.31
CA PRO A 137 34.03 -3.53 -5.71
C PRO A 137 33.64 -4.67 -6.66
N TRP A 138 33.57 -5.91 -6.16
CA TRP A 138 33.23 -7.08 -6.98
C TRP A 138 31.74 -7.16 -7.40
N LEU A 139 30.84 -6.41 -6.75
CA LEU A 139 29.42 -6.37 -7.13
C LEU A 139 29.18 -5.37 -8.28
N PHE A 140 29.96 -4.30 -8.31
CA PHE A 140 29.77 -3.19 -9.25
C PHE A 140 30.41 -3.50 -10.61
N GLY A 141 29.71 -3.20 -11.70
CA GLY A 141 30.14 -3.55 -13.06
C GLY A 141 29.67 -4.92 -13.56
N HIS A 142 29.18 -5.79 -12.66
CA HIS A 142 28.59 -7.10 -13.00
C HIS A 142 27.12 -7.18 -12.57
N GLY A 143 26.29 -6.29 -13.11
CA GLY A 143 24.84 -6.25 -12.83
C GLY A 143 24.43 -5.27 -11.73
N VAL A 144 25.37 -4.54 -11.12
CA VAL A 144 25.12 -3.37 -10.27
C VAL A 144 25.78 -2.12 -10.86
N ALA A 145 25.01 -1.04 -10.98
CA ALA A 145 25.47 0.21 -11.57
C ALA A 145 26.46 0.96 -10.65
N LEU A 146 27.47 1.57 -11.27
CA LEU A 146 28.44 2.44 -10.61
C LEU A 146 27.84 3.84 -10.41
N THR A 147 27.87 4.36 -9.18
CA THR A 147 27.44 5.74 -8.89
C THR A 147 28.66 6.66 -8.83
N PRO A 148 28.82 7.60 -9.78
CA PRO A 148 29.93 8.55 -9.72
C PRO A 148 29.73 9.56 -8.59
N THR A 149 30.81 9.91 -7.91
CA THR A 149 30.85 10.88 -6.83
C THR A 149 31.27 12.25 -7.37
N VAL A 150 30.86 13.32 -6.67
CA VAL A 150 31.24 14.71 -7.04
C VAL A 150 32.74 14.97 -6.96
N THR A 151 33.51 14.10 -6.29
CA THR A 151 34.97 14.15 -6.19
C THR A 151 35.67 13.34 -7.29
N GLY A 152 34.93 12.80 -8.26
CA GLY A 152 35.49 12.09 -9.42
C GLY A 152 35.76 10.58 -9.21
N GLY A 153 35.41 10.02 -8.05
CA GLY A 153 35.46 8.57 -7.78
C GLY A 153 34.09 7.89 -7.96
N TYR A 154 33.97 6.63 -7.54
CA TYR A 154 32.70 5.89 -7.51
C TYR A 154 32.33 5.49 -6.08
N ASP A 155 31.04 5.51 -5.76
CA ASP A 155 30.52 4.88 -4.55
C ASP A 155 30.37 3.38 -4.80
N LEU A 156 31.11 2.60 -4.01
CA LEU A 156 31.15 1.14 -4.06
C LEU A 156 30.57 0.52 -2.79
N THR A 157 29.87 1.31 -1.98
CA THR A 157 29.35 0.87 -0.67
C THR A 157 27.84 0.68 -0.70
N TYR A 158 27.33 -0.02 0.32
CA TYR A 158 25.88 -0.10 0.54
C TYR A 158 25.37 1.16 1.27
N GLY A 159 24.78 2.09 0.52
CA GLY A 159 24.29 3.37 1.03
C GLY A 159 22.85 3.38 1.59
N TYR A 160 22.13 2.26 1.52
CA TYR A 160 20.72 2.22 1.95
C TYR A 160 20.56 1.92 3.46
N PRO A 161 19.49 2.44 4.09
CA PRO A 161 19.13 2.09 5.46
C PRO A 161 18.94 0.57 5.71
N PRO A 162 19.11 0.09 6.95
CA PRO A 162 19.24 -1.35 7.25
C PRO A 162 17.94 -2.15 7.22
N LEU A 163 16.76 -1.52 7.20
CA LEU A 163 15.52 -2.27 7.37
C LEU A 163 15.27 -3.24 6.20
N ALA A 164 15.51 -2.82 4.97
CA ALA A 164 15.30 -3.67 3.80
C ALA A 164 16.15 -4.96 3.82
N PRO A 165 17.48 -4.92 4.04
CA PRO A 165 18.27 -6.14 4.12
C PRO A 165 17.94 -6.99 5.37
N LEU A 166 17.58 -6.37 6.50
CA LEU A 166 17.11 -7.11 7.69
C LEU A 166 15.82 -7.88 7.42
N LEU A 167 14.88 -7.31 6.66
CA LEU A 167 13.65 -7.98 6.24
C LEU A 167 13.88 -9.04 5.17
N ALA A 168 14.91 -8.86 4.33
CA ALA A 168 15.27 -9.82 3.29
C ALA A 168 16.06 -11.03 3.84
N ALA A 169 16.80 -10.88 4.94
CA ALA A 169 17.58 -11.93 5.59
C ALA A 169 16.78 -13.23 5.88
N PRO A 170 15.57 -13.18 6.50
CA PRO A 170 14.77 -14.39 6.72
C PRO A 170 14.20 -14.99 5.42
N LEU A 171 14.30 -14.29 4.29
CA LEU A 171 13.78 -14.71 2.99
C LEU A 171 14.89 -15.18 2.03
N LEU A 172 16.14 -15.29 2.50
CA LEU A 172 17.27 -15.74 1.68
C LEU A 172 17.08 -17.16 1.10
N TRP A 173 16.23 -17.98 1.71
CA TRP A 173 15.87 -19.30 1.21
C TRP A 173 15.01 -19.28 -0.06
N LEU A 174 14.37 -18.15 -0.40
CA LEU A 174 13.53 -18.02 -1.60
C LEU A 174 14.30 -18.09 -2.91
N GLY A 175 15.64 -17.97 -2.87
CA GLY A 175 16.48 -18.20 -4.03
C GLY A 175 17.69 -17.29 -4.12
N HIS A 176 18.18 -17.14 -5.35
CA HIS A 176 19.39 -16.41 -5.68
C HIS A 176 19.06 -15.02 -6.26
N GLY A 177 20.10 -14.22 -6.51
CA GLY A 177 19.96 -12.88 -7.09
C GLY A 177 19.16 -11.95 -6.19
N GLY A 178 18.29 -11.12 -6.78
CA GLY A 178 17.48 -10.12 -6.08
C GLY A 178 16.18 -10.65 -5.45
N THR A 179 15.88 -11.94 -5.62
CA THR A 179 14.59 -12.56 -5.25
C THR A 179 14.13 -12.26 -3.81
N PRO A 180 14.99 -12.37 -2.78
CA PRO A 180 14.60 -12.06 -1.41
C PRO A 180 14.17 -10.60 -1.24
N ALA A 181 14.93 -9.66 -1.81
CA ALA A 181 14.59 -8.24 -1.74
C ALA A 181 13.28 -7.91 -2.50
N THR A 182 13.07 -8.50 -3.68
CA THR A 182 11.81 -8.30 -4.44
C THR A 182 10.61 -8.90 -3.72
N ALA A 183 10.78 -10.02 -3.01
CA ALA A 183 9.74 -10.59 -2.16
C ALA A 183 9.34 -9.63 -1.03
N VAL A 184 10.32 -9.00 -0.36
CA VAL A 184 10.06 -8.01 0.70
C VAL A 184 9.28 -6.82 0.14
N SER A 185 9.72 -6.19 -0.94
CA SER A 185 9.07 -5.00 -1.52
C SER A 185 7.68 -5.33 -2.09
N THR A 186 7.53 -6.44 -2.81
CA THR A 186 6.21 -6.86 -3.32
C THR A 186 5.25 -7.23 -2.18
N GLY A 187 5.74 -7.94 -1.15
CA GLY A 187 4.96 -8.26 0.04
C GLY A 187 4.54 -7.00 0.81
N ALA A 188 5.45 -6.02 0.94
CA ALA A 188 5.16 -4.73 1.55
C ALA A 188 4.10 -3.95 0.75
N LEU A 189 4.18 -3.93 -0.58
CA LEU A 189 3.16 -3.30 -1.44
C LEU A 189 1.78 -3.92 -1.21
N ILE A 190 1.68 -5.25 -1.24
CA ILE A 190 0.42 -5.96 -1.04
C ILE A 190 -0.14 -5.65 0.35
N THR A 191 0.70 -5.77 1.38
CA THR A 191 0.30 -5.50 2.77
C THR A 191 -0.14 -4.06 2.96
N GLY A 192 0.64 -3.09 2.47
CA GLY A 192 0.32 -1.67 2.51
C GLY A 192 -0.98 -1.33 1.78
N THR A 193 -1.22 -1.96 0.63
CA THR A 193 -2.49 -1.83 -0.12
C THR A 193 -3.66 -2.33 0.69
N VAL A 194 -3.56 -3.53 1.29
CA VAL A 194 -4.63 -4.12 2.11
C VAL A 194 -4.90 -3.26 3.35
N VAL A 195 -3.86 -2.73 3.99
CA VAL A 195 -4.00 -1.82 5.13
C VAL A 195 -4.70 -0.53 4.70
N LEU A 196 -4.25 0.11 3.61
CA LEU A 196 -4.90 1.31 3.07
C LEU A 196 -6.38 1.05 2.74
N TRP A 197 -6.65 -0.04 2.04
CA TRP A 197 -8.01 -0.48 1.68
C TRP A 197 -8.90 -0.66 2.92
N ARG A 198 -8.36 -1.22 4.01
CA ARG A 198 -9.12 -1.36 5.27
C ARG A 198 -9.34 -0.05 5.99
N MET A 199 -8.38 0.86 5.95
CA MET A 199 -8.46 2.16 6.63
C MET A 199 -9.38 3.16 5.92
N LEU A 200 -9.58 3.01 4.61
CA LEU A 200 -10.48 3.85 3.83
C LEU A 200 -11.96 3.52 4.06
N PRO A 201 -12.85 4.53 4.04
CA PRO A 201 -14.30 4.31 4.00
C PRO A 201 -14.68 3.43 2.81
N ALA A 202 -15.69 2.56 2.98
CA ALA A 202 -16.08 1.56 1.97
C ALA A 202 -16.15 2.11 0.52
N PRO A 203 -16.75 3.29 0.27
CA PRO A 203 -16.81 3.86 -1.07
C PRO A 203 -15.47 4.22 -1.73
N TRP A 204 -14.41 4.47 -0.95
CA TRP A 204 -13.07 4.84 -1.42
C TRP A 204 -12.11 3.65 -1.57
N ARG A 205 -12.53 2.45 -1.15
CA ARG A 205 -11.62 1.30 -1.04
C ARG A 205 -11.01 0.88 -2.38
N SER A 206 -11.80 0.92 -3.44
CA SER A 206 -11.32 0.59 -4.80
C SER A 206 -10.27 1.57 -5.31
N ALA A 207 -10.20 2.80 -4.80
CA ALA A 207 -9.13 3.73 -5.14
C ALA A 207 -7.75 3.22 -4.66
N ALA A 208 -7.68 2.54 -3.51
CA ALA A 208 -6.44 1.91 -3.05
C ALA A 208 -5.98 0.82 -4.02
N THR A 209 -6.90 -0.04 -4.46
CA THR A 209 -6.57 -1.09 -5.45
C THR A 209 -6.10 -0.49 -6.77
N MET A 210 -6.80 0.53 -7.28
CA MET A 210 -6.46 1.23 -8.52
C MET A 210 -5.06 1.84 -8.47
N VAL A 211 -4.74 2.60 -7.42
CA VAL A 211 -3.47 3.32 -7.31
C VAL A 211 -2.32 2.36 -7.03
N CYS A 212 -2.51 1.41 -6.11
CA CYS A 212 -1.43 0.55 -5.65
C CYS A 212 -1.16 -0.65 -6.56
N LEU A 213 -2.20 -1.20 -7.21
CA LEU A 213 -2.09 -2.44 -7.99
C LEU A 213 -2.47 -2.26 -9.47
N GLY A 214 -3.40 -1.35 -9.75
CA GLY A 214 -3.98 -1.09 -11.07
C GLY A 214 -3.04 -0.44 -12.08
N PHE A 215 -2.52 0.76 -11.77
CA PHE A 215 -1.71 1.53 -12.73
C PHE A 215 -0.34 0.92 -13.07
N GLY A 216 0.05 -0.19 -12.46
CA GLY A 216 1.25 -0.95 -12.84
C GLY A 216 2.59 -0.34 -12.41
N MET A 217 2.65 0.95 -12.09
CA MET A 217 3.88 1.61 -11.62
C MET A 217 4.37 0.99 -10.29
N LEU A 218 3.57 1.07 -9.22
CA LEU A 218 3.97 0.57 -7.91
C LEU A 218 4.26 -0.95 -7.90
N PRO A 219 3.47 -1.82 -8.56
CA PRO A 219 3.81 -3.22 -8.71
C PRO A 219 5.14 -3.45 -9.42
N SER A 220 5.49 -2.61 -10.40
CA SER A 220 6.77 -2.72 -11.10
C SER A 220 7.95 -2.35 -10.19
N TYR A 221 7.85 -1.26 -9.42
CA TYR A 221 8.85 -0.93 -8.39
C TYR A 221 8.96 -2.03 -7.32
N GLY A 222 7.83 -2.63 -6.93
CA GLY A 222 7.81 -3.78 -6.03
C GLY A 222 8.62 -4.96 -6.58
N ARG A 223 8.36 -5.37 -7.83
CA ARG A 223 9.11 -6.46 -8.49
C ARG A 223 10.58 -6.14 -8.74
N LEU A 224 10.92 -4.86 -8.86
CA LEU A 224 12.31 -4.43 -9.01
C LEU A 224 13.06 -4.40 -7.67
N GLY A 225 12.39 -4.54 -6.53
CA GLY A 225 13.07 -4.65 -5.23
C GLY A 225 13.38 -3.31 -4.56
N TYR A 226 12.74 -2.23 -4.98
CA TYR A 226 13.02 -0.89 -4.44
C TYR A 226 12.61 -0.78 -2.95
N PRO A 227 13.55 -0.41 -2.05
CA PRO A 227 13.26 -0.18 -0.63
C PRO A 227 12.21 0.91 -0.40
N ALA A 228 12.06 1.84 -1.34
CA ALA A 228 11.02 2.89 -1.35
C ALA A 228 9.61 2.32 -1.15
N ILE A 229 9.33 1.12 -1.67
CA ILE A 229 8.01 0.48 -1.56
C ILE A 229 7.74 0.02 -0.12
N VAL A 230 8.77 -0.42 0.60
CA VAL A 230 8.68 -0.76 2.03
C VAL A 230 8.35 0.49 2.84
N ALA A 231 9.08 1.59 2.59
CA ALA A 231 8.82 2.87 3.24
C ALA A 231 7.41 3.39 2.95
N LEU A 232 6.96 3.33 1.69
CA LEU A 232 5.60 3.70 1.29
C LEU A 232 4.54 2.92 2.07
N ALA A 233 4.69 1.59 2.15
CA ALA A 233 3.74 0.74 2.88
C ALA A 233 3.67 1.07 4.37
N LEU A 234 4.81 1.39 5.00
CA LEU A 234 4.89 1.80 6.40
C LEU A 234 4.34 3.21 6.64
N LEU A 235 4.39 4.11 5.65
CA LEU A 235 3.81 5.44 5.75
C LEU A 235 2.28 5.47 5.63
N VAL A 236 1.66 4.46 5.01
CA VAL A 236 0.19 4.37 4.87
C VAL A 236 -0.56 4.63 6.19
N PRO A 237 -0.33 3.87 7.28
CA PRO A 237 -1.05 4.08 8.54
C PRO A 237 -0.75 5.42 9.20
N VAL A 238 0.43 5.99 8.93
CA VAL A 238 0.88 7.28 9.45
C VAL A 238 0.10 8.41 8.78
N VAL A 239 0.10 8.47 7.45
CA VAL A 239 -0.51 9.56 6.68
C VAL A 239 -2.04 9.56 6.84
N VAL A 240 -2.69 8.40 6.74
CA VAL A 240 -4.16 8.31 6.78
C VAL A 240 -4.75 8.82 8.10
N ARG A 241 -3.99 8.76 9.20
CA ARG A 241 -4.43 9.17 10.54
C ARG A 241 -3.54 10.25 11.14
N TRP A 242 -2.72 10.92 10.32
CA TRP A 242 -1.81 11.97 10.77
C TRP A 242 -2.51 13.05 11.62
N PRO A 243 -3.67 13.61 11.21
CA PRO A 243 -4.32 14.68 11.97
C PRO A 243 -4.80 14.26 13.37
N ARG A 244 -4.96 12.96 13.63
CA ARG A 244 -5.46 12.41 14.90
C ARG A 244 -4.36 11.87 15.79
N THR A 245 -3.10 11.99 15.37
CA THR A 245 -1.97 11.47 16.13
C THR A 245 -1.57 12.53 17.17
N GLY A 246 -1.64 12.19 18.45
CA GLY A 246 -1.42 13.15 19.55
C GLY A 246 -2.63 14.03 19.91
N GLU A 247 -3.79 13.74 19.32
CA GLU A 247 -5.05 14.40 19.69
C GLU A 247 -5.37 14.13 21.18
N GLY A 248 -5.63 15.19 21.96
CA GLY A 248 -5.79 15.10 23.41
C GLY A 248 -4.48 15.06 24.22
N GLY A 249 -3.33 15.35 23.60
CA GLY A 249 -2.04 15.50 24.31
C GLY A 249 -1.33 14.19 24.65
N GLY A 250 -1.81 13.04 24.15
CA GLY A 250 -1.24 11.72 24.44
C GLY A 250 -1.11 10.83 23.21
N LEU A 251 -0.09 9.97 23.21
CA LEU A 251 0.06 8.87 22.24
C LEU A 251 -0.47 7.58 22.86
N GLY A 252 -1.73 7.24 22.58
CA GLY A 252 -2.23 5.89 22.87
C GLY A 252 -1.48 4.82 22.08
N ALA A 253 -1.76 3.54 22.32
CA ALA A 253 -1.07 2.42 21.65
C ALA A 253 -1.09 2.52 20.10
N ALA A 254 -2.19 3.00 19.51
CA ALA A 254 -2.29 3.23 18.08
C ALA A 254 -1.39 4.38 17.58
N GLY A 255 -1.15 5.40 18.41
CA GLY A 255 -0.20 6.48 18.12
C GLY A 255 1.25 5.98 18.17
N LEU A 256 1.57 5.14 19.17
CA LEU A 256 2.88 4.49 19.26
C LEU A 256 3.17 3.59 18.06
N ALA A 257 2.19 2.79 17.63
CA ALA A 257 2.34 1.95 16.43
C ALA A 257 2.62 2.79 15.17
N ARG A 258 1.96 3.95 15.01
CA ARG A 258 2.23 4.86 13.89
C ARG A 258 3.61 5.50 13.98
N ALA A 259 4.04 5.91 15.17
CA ALA A 259 5.39 6.44 15.38
C ALA A 259 6.45 5.39 15.03
N ALA A 260 6.24 4.12 15.43
CA ALA A 260 7.09 3.01 15.05
C ALA A 260 7.09 2.79 13.53
N CYS A 261 5.94 2.83 12.86
CA CYS A 261 5.86 2.76 11.40
C CYS A 261 6.60 3.91 10.71
N LEU A 262 6.52 5.14 11.24
CA LEU A 262 7.26 6.28 10.71
C LEU A 262 8.78 6.09 10.85
N GLY A 263 9.24 5.69 12.04
CA GLY A 263 10.66 5.38 12.26
C GLY A 263 11.14 4.24 11.35
N ALA A 264 10.34 3.20 11.19
CA ALA A 264 10.63 2.10 10.27
C ALA A 264 10.64 2.57 8.81
N ALA A 265 9.77 3.48 8.39
CA ALA A 265 9.79 4.04 7.05
C ALA A 265 11.10 4.83 6.78
N CYS A 266 11.54 5.64 7.73
CA CYS A 266 12.85 6.31 7.68
C CYS A 266 14.02 5.32 7.71
N ALA A 267 13.86 4.17 8.36
CA ALA A 267 14.85 3.10 8.38
C ALA A 267 14.80 2.18 7.13
N ALA A 268 13.77 2.31 6.29
CA ALA A 268 13.65 1.62 5.01
C ALA A 268 14.18 2.45 3.83
N GLN A 269 14.06 3.77 3.90
CA GLN A 269 14.49 4.67 2.84
C GLN A 269 15.00 5.98 3.45
N GLN A 270 15.95 6.65 2.79
CA GLN A 270 16.55 7.93 3.21
C GLN A 270 15.55 9.12 3.16
N LEU A 271 14.41 8.97 3.84
CA LEU A 271 13.41 10.00 4.05
C LEU A 271 13.96 10.96 5.10
N ARG A 272 14.85 11.87 4.69
CA ARG A 272 15.14 13.05 5.50
C ARG A 272 13.89 13.91 5.51
N LEU A 273 13.07 13.74 6.55
CA LEU A 273 12.17 14.80 6.99
C LEU A 273 13.07 15.94 7.46
N VAL A 274 13.37 16.90 6.56
CA VAL A 274 13.76 18.23 7.01
C VAL A 274 12.54 18.77 7.75
N PRO A 275 12.59 19.02 9.08
CA PRO A 275 11.52 19.71 9.76
C PRO A 275 11.62 21.18 9.33
N GLY A 276 11.03 21.51 8.18
CA GLY A 276 10.98 22.85 7.64
C GLY A 276 9.78 23.60 8.21
N ALA A 277 10.07 24.63 9.00
CA ALA A 277 9.26 25.83 9.18
C ALA A 277 7.87 25.66 9.83
N VAL A 278 7.85 25.55 11.16
CA VAL A 278 6.90 26.39 11.90
C VAL A 278 7.47 27.81 11.86
N PRO A 279 6.79 28.81 11.29
CA PRO A 279 7.22 30.19 11.44
C PRO A 279 7.16 30.50 12.94
N ALA A 280 8.33 30.72 13.55
CA ALA A 280 8.45 31.33 14.87
C ALA A 280 8.01 32.79 14.74
N GLY A 281 6.69 33.00 14.69
CA GLY A 281 6.04 34.29 14.58
C GLY A 281 5.44 34.71 15.91
N ARG A 282 6.25 35.45 16.67
CA ARG A 282 5.89 36.52 17.63
C ARG A 282 4.99 36.24 18.84
N ASP A 283 5.31 37.00 19.89
CA ASP A 283 4.50 37.36 21.05
C ASP A 283 4.37 36.40 22.24
N LEU A 284 5.45 36.29 23.02
CA LEU A 284 5.38 36.14 24.48
C LEU A 284 6.46 36.97 25.21
N ARG A 285 6.57 38.27 24.89
CA ARG A 285 7.24 39.28 25.74
C ARG A 285 6.27 40.35 26.27
N ARG A 286 5.06 39.92 26.66
CA ARG A 286 4.10 40.73 27.44
C ARG A 286 3.39 39.85 28.48
N ALA A 287 4.15 39.21 29.37
CA ALA A 287 3.62 38.58 30.58
C ALA A 287 4.72 38.39 31.63
N ALA A 288 5.38 39.50 32.00
CA ALA A 288 6.24 39.73 33.17
C ALA A 288 6.91 41.09 32.87
N ARG A 289 6.53 42.25 33.42
CA ARG A 289 6.44 42.61 34.85
C ARG A 289 7.50 41.90 35.68
#